data_AF-K9R6J6-F1
#
_entry.id   AF-K9R6J6-F1
#
_cell.length_a   1.000
_cell.length_b   1.000
_cell.length_c   1.000
_cell.angle_alpha   90.00
_cell.angle_beta   90.00
_cell.angle_gamma   90.00
#
_symmetry.space_group_name_H-M   'P 1'
#
loop_
_entity.id
_entity.type
_entity.pdbx_description
1 polymer ?
#
loop_
_entity_poly.entity_id
_entity_poly.type
_entity_poly.pdbx_seq_one_letter_code
_entity_poly.pdbx_strand_id
1 'polypeptide(L)'
;MKKEIKEVAETFSNTSASNQAANQQQQSIREKIINQVLKGENPSSLNLIFTNLKEAKLIGVNLSNMYLSGVELCSADLTNAQLLGVDLSEADLSNSKLVNAQLAGANLNSIKLIAANLSNANLRDANLCTSKLNHACLIGAQLLGANLSGAELTDANLNNALLHKIYLWNANLNNAQLINSDLTDAYMNNVKLNNADLTGAILVNAQLSEAKLKNANLKSVNLNSAQLDNANLRNADLSDACLEKVNLQNSNLEGAILHNTNFHQAALNNANLTNAKVKNARFSENTGISEDVKIYLKREGAIFEDE
;
A
#
# COMPACT_ATOMS: atom_id res chain seq x y z
N MET A 1 -42.16 -29.21 -25.47
CA MET A 1 -42.20 -29.26 -23.98
C MET A 1 -42.47 -30.69 -23.56
N LYS A 2 -41.56 -31.34 -22.80
CA LYS A 2 -41.49 -32.78 -22.48
C LYS A 2 -40.95 -33.71 -23.58
N LYS A 3 -39.68 -33.51 -23.99
CA LYS A 3 -38.78 -34.62 -24.38
C LYS A 3 -37.28 -34.28 -24.44
N GLU A 4 -36.88 -33.03 -24.18
CA GLU A 4 -35.46 -32.61 -24.17
C GLU A 4 -34.84 -32.53 -22.76
N ILE A 5 -35.50 -33.05 -21.72
CA ILE A 5 -34.99 -33.01 -20.33
C ILE A 5 -34.28 -34.31 -19.93
N LYS A 6 -34.17 -35.32 -20.81
CA LYS A 6 -33.69 -36.66 -20.43
C LYS A 6 -32.24 -37.00 -20.81
N GLU A 7 -31.52 -36.14 -21.52
CA GLU A 7 -30.14 -36.42 -21.96
C GLU A 7 -29.05 -35.59 -21.25
N VAL A 8 -29.42 -34.65 -20.38
CA VAL A 8 -28.44 -33.89 -19.56
C VAL A 8 -28.16 -34.56 -18.20
N ALA A 9 -28.90 -35.63 -17.86
CA ALA A 9 -28.76 -36.33 -16.59
C ALA A 9 -27.75 -37.50 -16.59
N GLU A 10 -27.26 -37.94 -17.76
CA GLU A 10 -26.41 -39.15 -17.88
C GLU A 10 -24.92 -38.87 -18.16
N THR A 11 -24.47 -37.61 -18.12
CA THR A 11 -23.04 -37.26 -18.19
C THR A 11 -22.39 -37.03 -16.81
N PHE A 12 -23.08 -37.41 -15.73
CA PHE A 12 -22.65 -37.23 -14.33
C PHE A 12 -21.92 -38.44 -13.72
N SER A 13 -20.97 -39.02 -14.45
CA SER A 13 -20.06 -40.00 -13.83
C SER A 13 -18.69 -39.94 -14.49
N ASN A 14 -17.80 -39.12 -13.90
CA ASN A 14 -16.36 -39.37 -13.72
C ASN A 14 -15.55 -38.07 -13.78
N THR A 15 -15.54 -37.32 -12.68
CA THR A 15 -14.37 -36.62 -12.11
C THR A 15 -14.77 -35.92 -10.82
N SER A 16 -14.22 -36.40 -9.69
CA SER A 16 -14.32 -35.87 -8.31
C SER A 16 -15.62 -35.13 -7.95
N ALA A 17 -16.63 -35.86 -7.47
CA ALA A 17 -17.96 -35.35 -7.08
C ALA A 17 -17.95 -34.16 -6.09
N SER A 18 -16.85 -33.95 -5.34
CA SER A 18 -16.70 -32.77 -4.46
C SER A 18 -16.53 -31.46 -5.24
N ASN A 19 -15.87 -31.48 -6.41
CA ASN A 19 -15.64 -30.29 -7.23
C ASN A 19 -16.87 -29.91 -8.07
N GLN A 20 -17.67 -30.89 -8.51
CA GLN A 20 -18.89 -30.60 -9.27
C GLN A 20 -20.01 -30.00 -8.41
N ALA A 21 -20.21 -30.50 -7.19
CA ALA A 21 -21.21 -29.95 -6.26
C ALA A 21 -20.84 -28.52 -5.82
N ALA A 22 -19.55 -28.28 -5.52
CA ALA A 22 -19.05 -26.94 -5.21
C ALA A 22 -19.19 -25.98 -6.41
N ASN A 23 -18.83 -26.43 -7.62
CA ASN A 23 -18.98 -25.63 -8.84
C ASN A 23 -20.45 -25.32 -9.17
N GLN A 24 -21.38 -26.26 -8.97
CA GLN A 24 -22.81 -26.02 -9.18
C GLN A 24 -23.39 -25.06 -8.14
N GLN A 25 -22.95 -25.15 -6.88
CA GLN A 25 -23.35 -24.23 -5.81
C GLN A 25 -22.81 -22.81 -6.04
N GLN A 26 -21.55 -22.68 -6.47
CA GLN A 26 -20.94 -21.40 -6.86
C GLN A 26 -21.59 -20.80 -8.10
N GLN A 27 -21.87 -21.62 -9.12
CA GLN A 27 -22.59 -21.18 -10.32
C GLN A 27 -24.01 -20.73 -9.98
N SER A 28 -24.69 -21.42 -9.05
CA SER A 28 -26.00 -20.99 -8.54
C SER A 28 -25.95 -19.67 -7.78
N ILE A 29 -24.93 -19.41 -6.95
CA ILE A 29 -24.81 -18.13 -6.22
C ILE A 29 -24.41 -16.99 -7.18
N ARG A 30 -23.47 -17.23 -8.09
CA ARG A 30 -23.10 -16.28 -9.16
C ARG A 30 -24.31 -15.90 -10.01
N GLU A 31 -25.10 -16.89 -10.44
CA GLU A 31 -26.32 -16.65 -11.20
C GLU A 31 -27.39 -15.93 -10.36
N LYS A 32 -27.50 -16.21 -9.06
CA LYS A 32 -28.41 -15.45 -8.16
C LYS A 32 -27.99 -13.99 -8.04
N ILE A 33 -26.71 -13.71 -7.83
CA ILE A 33 -26.16 -12.35 -7.77
C ILE A 33 -26.40 -11.63 -9.10
N ILE A 34 -26.01 -12.25 -10.22
CA ILE A 34 -26.21 -11.68 -11.56
C ILE A 34 -27.70 -11.43 -11.83
N ASN A 35 -28.59 -12.38 -11.50
CA ASN A 35 -30.02 -12.25 -11.75
C ASN A 35 -30.66 -11.15 -10.90
N GLN A 36 -30.26 -10.96 -9.64
CA GLN A 36 -30.80 -9.88 -8.82
C GLN A 36 -30.27 -8.51 -9.25
N VAL A 37 -28.98 -8.42 -9.59
CA VAL A 37 -28.38 -7.19 -10.15
C VAL A 37 -29.04 -6.83 -11.49
N LEU A 38 -29.28 -7.79 -12.38
CA LEU A 38 -29.97 -7.56 -13.66
C LEU A 38 -31.45 -7.17 -13.51
N LYS A 39 -32.11 -7.60 -12.43
CA LYS A 39 -33.51 -7.23 -12.12
C LYS A 39 -33.64 -5.84 -11.49
N GLY A 40 -32.53 -5.16 -11.20
CA GLY A 40 -32.55 -3.88 -10.47
C GLY A 40 -33.00 -4.02 -9.01
N GLU A 41 -33.02 -5.25 -8.48
CA GLU A 41 -33.32 -5.50 -7.07
C GLU A 41 -32.10 -5.09 -6.24
N ASN A 42 -32.31 -4.42 -5.11
CA ASN A 42 -31.23 -3.98 -4.24
C ASN A 42 -30.47 -5.21 -3.68
N PRO A 43 -29.20 -5.43 -4.07
CA PRO A 43 -28.46 -6.62 -3.67
C PRO A 43 -28.17 -6.66 -2.17
N SER A 44 -28.28 -5.54 -1.44
CA SER A 44 -28.09 -5.49 0.02
C SER A 44 -29.04 -6.42 0.81
N SER A 45 -30.09 -6.94 0.16
CA SER A 45 -30.96 -7.98 0.73
C SER A 45 -30.37 -9.40 0.71
N LEU A 46 -29.32 -9.65 -0.07
CA LEU A 46 -28.56 -10.90 -0.05
C LEU A 46 -27.61 -10.92 1.15
N ASN A 47 -27.89 -11.77 2.13
CA ASN A 47 -26.92 -12.10 3.15
C ASN A 47 -25.89 -13.10 2.56
N LEU A 48 -24.73 -12.57 2.13
CA LEU A 48 -23.60 -13.37 1.67
C LEU A 48 -22.44 -13.39 2.68
N ILE A 49 -22.71 -12.94 3.91
CA ILE A 49 -21.74 -12.97 5.02
C ILE A 49 -21.30 -14.43 5.21
N PHE A 50 -19.99 -14.64 5.34
CA PHE A 50 -19.37 -15.97 5.48
C PHE A 50 -19.68 -16.99 4.36
N THR A 51 -20.16 -16.52 3.20
CA THR A 51 -20.40 -17.41 2.06
C THR A 51 -19.08 -17.79 1.41
N ASN A 52 -18.96 -19.04 0.93
CA ASN A 52 -17.80 -19.48 0.17
C ASN A 52 -18.00 -19.18 -1.32
N LEU A 53 -17.20 -18.24 -1.82
CA LEU A 53 -17.10 -17.79 -3.21
C LEU A 53 -15.66 -17.91 -3.74
N LYS A 54 -14.88 -18.86 -3.21
CA LYS A 54 -13.52 -19.13 -3.68
C LYS A 54 -13.51 -19.39 -5.18
N GLU A 55 -12.54 -18.83 -5.89
CA GLU A 55 -12.36 -18.97 -7.35
C GLU A 55 -13.53 -18.45 -8.21
N ALA A 56 -14.52 -17.76 -7.62
CA ALA A 56 -15.67 -17.26 -8.35
C ALA A 56 -15.27 -16.23 -9.43
N LYS A 57 -15.91 -16.33 -10.60
CA LYS A 57 -15.73 -15.38 -11.71
C LYS A 57 -16.74 -14.24 -11.60
N LEU A 58 -16.35 -13.17 -10.92
CA LEU A 58 -17.15 -11.99 -10.60
C LEU A 58 -16.69 -10.75 -11.40
N ILE A 59 -16.17 -10.95 -12.61
CA ILE A 59 -15.67 -9.88 -13.48
C ILE A 59 -16.80 -8.89 -13.79
N GLY A 60 -16.57 -7.60 -13.51
CA GLY A 60 -17.51 -6.52 -13.82
C GLY A 60 -18.81 -6.54 -13.02
N VAL A 61 -18.95 -7.41 -12.03
CA VAL A 61 -20.18 -7.47 -11.21
C VAL A 61 -20.36 -6.19 -10.41
N ASN A 62 -21.60 -5.81 -10.13
CA ASN A 62 -21.89 -4.73 -9.20
C ASN A 62 -22.33 -5.30 -7.84
N LEU A 63 -21.49 -5.08 -6.82
CA LEU A 63 -21.71 -5.43 -5.42
C LEU A 63 -21.61 -4.19 -4.51
N SER A 64 -21.81 -3.00 -5.08
CA SER A 64 -21.69 -1.74 -4.34
C SER A 64 -22.66 -1.72 -3.16
N ASN A 65 -22.19 -1.25 -2.00
CA ASN A 65 -22.93 -1.14 -0.73
C ASN A 65 -23.49 -2.46 -0.17
N MET A 66 -22.99 -3.62 -0.63
CA MET A 66 -23.38 -4.90 -0.06
C MET A 66 -22.65 -5.20 1.25
N TYR A 67 -23.29 -6.00 2.11
CA TYR A 67 -22.67 -6.56 3.32
C TYR A 67 -22.10 -7.94 3.02
N LEU A 68 -20.78 -8.00 2.84
CA LEU A 68 -20.00 -9.18 2.48
C LEU A 68 -18.91 -9.48 3.53
N SER A 69 -19.10 -9.04 4.77
CA SER A 69 -18.14 -9.27 5.85
C SER A 69 -17.84 -10.76 6.02
N GLY A 70 -16.58 -11.12 6.16
CA GLY A 70 -16.13 -12.51 6.37
C GLY A 70 -16.33 -13.45 5.19
N VAL A 71 -16.75 -12.97 4.01
CA VAL A 71 -16.91 -13.82 2.82
C VAL A 71 -15.57 -14.42 2.40
N GLU A 72 -15.58 -15.66 1.90
CA GLU A 72 -14.39 -16.29 1.33
C GLU A 72 -14.36 -16.06 -0.18
N LEU A 73 -13.42 -15.27 -0.66
CA LEU A 73 -13.20 -14.90 -2.07
C LEU A 73 -11.76 -15.23 -2.52
N CYS A 74 -11.09 -16.18 -1.84
CA CYS A 74 -9.73 -16.56 -2.20
C CYS A 74 -9.67 -16.98 -3.67
N SER A 75 -8.69 -16.47 -4.41
CA SER A 75 -8.51 -16.74 -5.85
C SER A 75 -9.67 -16.32 -6.76
N ALA A 76 -10.65 -15.56 -6.26
CA ALA A 76 -11.75 -15.05 -7.08
C ALA A 76 -11.27 -14.00 -8.11
N ASP A 77 -12.02 -13.85 -9.20
CA ASP A 77 -11.77 -12.83 -10.21
C ASP A 77 -12.83 -11.72 -10.13
N LEU A 78 -12.46 -10.61 -9.51
CA LEU A 78 -13.23 -9.38 -9.32
C LEU A 78 -12.71 -8.25 -10.24
N THR A 79 -12.04 -8.59 -11.35
CA THR A 79 -11.55 -7.60 -12.31
C THR A 79 -12.68 -6.68 -12.77
N ASN A 80 -12.47 -5.37 -12.73
CA ASN A 80 -13.45 -4.32 -13.06
C ASN A 80 -14.74 -4.33 -12.20
N ALA A 81 -14.80 -5.07 -11.08
CA ALA A 81 -16.00 -5.11 -10.24
C ALA A 81 -16.31 -3.74 -9.62
N GLN A 82 -17.59 -3.43 -9.47
CA GLN A 82 -18.08 -2.25 -8.74
C GLN A 82 -18.34 -2.64 -7.29
N LEU A 83 -17.53 -2.11 -6.39
CA LEU A 83 -17.46 -2.45 -4.96
C LEU A 83 -17.54 -1.16 -4.11
N LEU A 84 -18.17 -0.10 -4.63
CA LEU A 84 -18.26 1.19 -3.97
C LEU A 84 -18.97 1.03 -2.62
N GLY A 85 -18.35 1.46 -1.52
CA GLY A 85 -18.94 1.40 -0.19
C GLY A 85 -19.27 -0.02 0.31
N VAL A 86 -18.76 -1.07 -0.35
CA VAL A 86 -19.00 -2.46 0.08
C VAL A 86 -18.38 -2.69 1.46
N ASP A 87 -19.02 -3.53 2.26
CA ASP A 87 -18.43 -4.04 3.49
C ASP A 87 -17.83 -5.43 3.23
N LEU A 88 -16.50 -5.50 3.15
CA LEU A 88 -15.70 -6.72 3.05
C LEU A 88 -14.82 -6.89 4.29
N SER A 89 -15.20 -6.33 5.44
CA SER A 89 -14.41 -6.49 6.67
C SER A 89 -14.22 -7.97 6.99
N GLU A 90 -13.01 -8.35 7.40
CA GLU A 90 -12.63 -9.73 7.74
C GLU A 90 -12.76 -10.76 6.59
N ALA A 91 -13.09 -10.33 5.37
CA ALA A 91 -13.17 -11.23 4.22
C ALA A 91 -11.78 -11.76 3.81
N ASP A 92 -11.76 -12.90 3.13
CA ASP A 92 -10.53 -13.49 2.59
C ASP A 92 -10.50 -13.40 1.07
N LEU A 93 -9.73 -12.47 0.54
CA LEU A 93 -9.49 -12.21 -0.88
C LEU A 93 -8.05 -12.57 -1.28
N SER A 94 -7.40 -13.46 -0.53
CA SER A 94 -6.02 -13.86 -0.84
C SER A 94 -5.92 -14.45 -2.25
N ASN A 95 -4.87 -14.08 -3.00
CA ASN A 95 -4.65 -14.48 -4.41
C ASN A 95 -5.73 -14.06 -5.41
N SER A 96 -6.68 -13.20 -5.03
CA SER A 96 -7.74 -12.74 -5.93
C SER A 96 -7.25 -11.68 -6.93
N LYS A 97 -8.02 -11.48 -8.01
CA LYS A 97 -7.80 -10.41 -8.99
C LYS A 97 -8.82 -9.31 -8.76
N LEU A 98 -8.36 -8.12 -8.44
CA LEU A 98 -9.14 -6.88 -8.27
C LEU A 98 -8.66 -5.78 -9.22
N VAL A 99 -8.08 -6.15 -10.36
CA VAL A 99 -7.54 -5.19 -11.33
C VAL A 99 -8.65 -4.22 -11.76
N ASN A 100 -8.39 -2.92 -11.65
CA ASN A 100 -9.34 -1.82 -11.90
C ASN A 100 -10.65 -1.86 -11.08
N ALA A 101 -10.73 -2.65 -9.99
CA ALA A 101 -11.93 -2.70 -9.16
C ALA A 101 -12.21 -1.34 -8.50
N GLN A 102 -13.49 -1.00 -8.35
CA GLN A 102 -13.94 0.27 -7.76
C GLN A 102 -14.32 0.06 -6.30
N LEU A 103 -13.38 0.29 -5.38
CA LEU A 103 -13.48 0.06 -3.93
C LEU A 103 -13.53 1.37 -3.12
N ALA A 104 -13.86 2.50 -3.75
CA ALA A 104 -13.93 3.79 -3.06
C ALA A 104 -14.89 3.72 -1.85
N GLY A 105 -14.44 4.22 -0.71
CA GLY A 105 -15.18 4.20 0.55
C GLY A 105 -15.52 2.80 1.10
N ALA A 106 -14.96 1.72 0.54
CA ALA A 106 -15.23 0.36 1.02
C ALA A 106 -14.70 0.15 2.45
N ASN A 107 -15.43 -0.62 3.26
CA ASN A 107 -14.94 -1.12 4.53
C ASN A 107 -14.19 -2.43 4.30
N LEU A 108 -12.87 -2.39 4.38
CA LEU A 108 -11.94 -3.50 4.21
C LEU A 108 -11.16 -3.76 5.51
N ASN A 109 -11.73 -3.39 6.66
CA ASN A 109 -11.08 -3.55 7.96
C ASN A 109 -10.71 -5.02 8.20
N SER A 110 -9.45 -5.28 8.57
CA SER A 110 -8.94 -6.64 8.82
C SER A 110 -9.12 -7.63 7.64
N ILE A 111 -9.31 -7.14 6.41
CA ILE A 111 -9.39 -7.99 5.21
C ILE A 111 -8.07 -8.72 4.96
N LYS A 112 -8.12 -9.90 4.35
CA LYS A 112 -6.94 -10.59 3.80
C LYS A 112 -6.87 -10.39 2.30
N LEU A 113 -5.82 -9.71 1.84
CA LEU A 113 -5.48 -9.45 0.44
C LEU A 113 -4.07 -9.98 0.12
N ILE A 114 -3.64 -11.04 0.82
CA ILE A 114 -2.30 -11.61 0.65
C ILE A 114 -2.13 -12.06 -0.81
N ALA A 115 -1.07 -11.59 -1.46
CA ALA A 115 -0.78 -11.83 -2.88
C ALA A 115 -1.93 -11.49 -3.85
N ALA A 116 -2.90 -10.64 -3.43
CA ALA A 116 -3.96 -10.18 -4.31
C ALA A 116 -3.44 -9.15 -5.32
N ASN A 117 -4.05 -9.10 -6.50
CA ASN A 117 -3.73 -8.11 -7.52
C ASN A 117 -4.78 -6.98 -7.53
N LEU A 118 -4.44 -5.84 -6.93
CA LEU A 118 -5.21 -4.60 -6.91
C LEU A 118 -4.65 -3.54 -7.88
N SER A 119 -3.96 -3.95 -8.95
CA SER A 119 -3.40 -2.99 -9.92
C SER A 119 -4.49 -2.05 -10.44
N ASN A 120 -4.21 -0.75 -10.40
CA ASN A 120 -5.12 0.34 -10.79
C ASN A 120 -6.49 0.33 -10.07
N ALA A 121 -6.64 -0.39 -8.95
CA ALA A 121 -7.87 -0.35 -8.18
C ALA A 121 -8.08 1.04 -7.56
N ASN A 122 -9.34 1.47 -7.48
CA ASN A 122 -9.71 2.71 -6.79
C ASN A 122 -10.09 2.39 -5.35
N LEU A 123 -9.21 2.70 -4.40
CA LEU A 123 -9.36 2.51 -2.96
C LEU A 123 -9.46 3.85 -2.21
N ARG A 124 -9.86 4.93 -2.92
CA ARG A 124 -9.98 6.26 -2.32
C ARG A 124 -10.90 6.20 -1.10
N ASP A 125 -10.46 6.80 0.01
CA ASP A 125 -11.19 6.87 1.28
C ASP A 125 -11.59 5.48 1.87
N ALA A 126 -11.02 4.38 1.38
CA ALA A 126 -11.34 3.03 1.87
C ALA A 126 -10.69 2.77 3.25
N ASN A 127 -11.36 1.98 4.09
CA ASN A 127 -10.84 1.57 5.39
C ASN A 127 -10.15 0.21 5.29
N LEU A 128 -8.82 0.19 5.31
CA LEU A 128 -7.96 -1.00 5.30
C LEU A 128 -7.23 -1.19 6.64
N CYS A 129 -7.75 -0.63 7.73
CA CYS A 129 -7.11 -0.71 9.04
C CYS A 129 -6.87 -2.18 9.44
N THR A 130 -5.67 -2.50 9.92
CA THR A 130 -5.22 -3.86 10.32
C THR A 130 -5.34 -4.96 9.24
N SER A 131 -5.48 -4.57 7.98
CA SER A 131 -5.57 -5.53 6.86
C SER A 131 -4.23 -6.22 6.55
N LYS A 132 -4.29 -7.35 5.86
CA LYS A 132 -3.12 -8.13 5.42
C LYS A 132 -2.96 -8.05 3.91
N LEU A 133 -1.97 -7.30 3.44
CA LEU A 133 -1.62 -7.07 2.04
C LEU A 133 -0.21 -7.58 1.71
N ASN A 134 0.34 -8.53 2.47
CA ASN A 134 1.66 -9.08 2.21
C ASN A 134 1.74 -9.61 0.76
N HIS A 135 2.79 -9.24 0.03
CA HIS A 135 2.99 -9.57 -1.39
C HIS A 135 1.89 -9.07 -2.35
N ALA A 136 0.98 -8.19 -1.92
CA ALA A 136 -0.07 -7.66 -2.79
C ALA A 136 0.52 -6.74 -3.87
N CYS A 137 -0.12 -6.72 -5.04
CA CYS A 137 0.22 -5.83 -6.14
C CYS A 137 -0.79 -4.68 -6.19
N LEU A 138 -0.33 -3.47 -5.87
CA LEU A 138 -1.10 -2.21 -5.88
C LEU A 138 -0.50 -1.20 -6.88
N ILE A 139 0.12 -1.69 -7.96
CA ILE A 139 0.72 -0.82 -8.99
C ILE A 139 -0.34 0.13 -9.54
N GLY A 140 -0.07 1.45 -9.50
CA GLY A 140 -0.97 2.47 -10.01
C GLY A 140 -2.30 2.60 -9.26
N ALA A 141 -2.47 1.93 -8.11
CA ALA A 141 -3.71 2.01 -7.33
C ALA A 141 -3.93 3.43 -6.76
N GLN A 142 -5.19 3.82 -6.60
CA GLN A 142 -5.58 5.12 -6.05
C GLN A 142 -6.00 4.95 -4.59
N LEU A 143 -5.22 5.48 -3.66
CA LEU A 143 -5.40 5.34 -2.20
C LEU A 143 -5.50 6.68 -1.48
N LEU A 144 -5.88 7.75 -2.21
CA LEU A 144 -6.10 9.08 -1.63
C LEU A 144 -7.01 8.99 -0.40
N GLY A 145 -6.50 9.41 0.75
CA GLY A 145 -7.24 9.42 2.02
C GLY A 145 -7.55 8.04 2.63
N ALA A 146 -7.07 6.95 2.05
CA ALA A 146 -7.33 5.60 2.55
C ALA A 146 -6.67 5.37 3.92
N ASN A 147 -7.30 4.53 4.76
CA ASN A 147 -6.77 4.19 6.08
C ASN A 147 -6.11 2.80 6.08
N LEU A 148 -4.78 2.74 6.10
CA LEU A 148 -3.98 1.52 6.23
C LEU A 148 -3.24 1.44 7.58
N SER A 149 -3.78 2.09 8.62
CA SER A 149 -3.18 2.08 9.95
C SER A 149 -3.02 0.64 10.47
N GLY A 150 -1.82 0.29 10.91
CA GLY A 150 -1.48 -1.05 11.39
C GLY A 150 -1.56 -2.17 10.34
N ALA A 151 -1.70 -1.85 9.05
CA ALA A 151 -1.76 -2.87 8.00
C ALA A 151 -0.40 -3.56 7.77
N GLU A 152 -0.44 -4.82 7.33
CA GLU A 152 0.74 -5.61 6.95
C GLU A 152 0.92 -5.56 5.43
N LEU A 153 1.97 -4.90 4.95
CA LEU A 153 2.30 -4.70 3.53
C LEU A 153 3.72 -5.18 3.20
N THR A 154 4.23 -6.15 3.95
CA THR A 154 5.58 -6.68 3.71
C THR A 154 5.69 -7.25 2.29
N ASP A 155 6.74 -6.87 1.57
CA ASP A 155 6.98 -7.20 0.17
C ASP A 155 5.85 -6.80 -0.82
N ALA A 156 4.98 -5.85 -0.45
CA ALA A 156 3.94 -5.35 -1.35
C ALA A 156 4.53 -4.42 -2.43
N ASN A 157 3.89 -4.38 -3.61
CA ASN A 157 4.28 -3.50 -4.70
C ASN A 157 3.27 -2.37 -4.89
N LEU A 158 3.63 -1.16 -4.47
CA LEU A 158 2.89 0.08 -4.59
C LEU A 158 3.53 1.06 -5.60
N ASN A 159 4.28 0.56 -6.58
CA ASN A 159 4.92 1.42 -7.57
C ASN A 159 3.88 2.28 -8.31
N ASN A 160 4.18 3.57 -8.45
CA ASN A 160 3.30 4.57 -9.07
C ASN A 160 1.91 4.70 -8.42
N ALA A 161 1.71 4.21 -7.19
CA ALA A 161 0.46 4.38 -6.47
C ALA A 161 0.26 5.84 -6.03
N LEU A 162 -1.01 6.29 -6.00
CA LEU A 162 -1.40 7.61 -5.53
C LEU A 162 -1.85 7.50 -4.06
N LEU A 163 -0.96 7.85 -3.14
CA LEU A 163 -1.07 7.67 -1.69
C LEU A 163 -1.20 9.02 -0.95
N HIS A 164 -1.61 10.10 -1.65
CA HIS A 164 -1.77 11.43 -1.05
C HIS A 164 -2.70 11.37 0.18
N LYS A 165 -2.27 11.96 1.31
CA LYS A 165 -3.03 11.96 2.57
C LYS A 165 -3.41 10.57 3.10
N ILE A 166 -2.69 9.52 2.73
CA ILE A 166 -2.90 8.17 3.26
C ILE A 166 -2.58 8.11 4.76
N TYR A 167 -3.28 7.24 5.49
CA TYR A 167 -2.94 6.90 6.87
C TYR A 167 -2.21 5.57 6.96
N LEU A 168 -0.97 5.58 7.41
CA LEU A 168 -0.05 4.42 7.52
C LEU A 168 0.58 4.30 8.91
N TRP A 169 -0.01 4.91 9.95
CA TRP A 169 0.52 4.81 11.31
C TRP A 169 0.71 3.35 11.73
N ASN A 170 1.90 3.02 12.24
CA ASN A 170 2.28 1.67 12.66
C ASN A 170 2.20 0.57 11.57
N ALA A 171 2.01 0.93 10.30
CA ALA A 171 1.96 -0.05 9.21
C ALA A 171 3.33 -0.67 8.96
N ASN A 172 3.34 -1.90 8.43
CA ASN A 172 4.55 -2.64 8.11
C ASN A 172 4.76 -2.78 6.60
N LEU A 173 5.57 -1.91 6.01
CA LEU A 173 5.99 -1.87 4.61
C LEU A 173 7.45 -2.31 4.42
N ASN A 174 7.99 -3.17 5.30
CA ASN A 174 9.34 -3.70 5.09
C ASN A 174 9.45 -4.37 3.72
N ASN A 175 10.56 -4.10 3.02
CA ASN A 175 10.85 -4.59 1.66
C ASN A 175 9.81 -4.20 0.59
N ALA A 176 8.87 -3.30 0.88
CA ALA A 176 7.86 -2.89 -0.10
C ALA A 176 8.51 -2.06 -1.22
N GLN A 177 7.89 -2.11 -2.40
CA GLN A 177 8.27 -1.27 -3.54
C GLN A 177 7.29 -0.09 -3.63
N LEU A 178 7.79 1.14 -3.57
CA LEU A 178 7.06 2.40 -3.59
C LEU A 178 7.64 3.36 -4.65
N ILE A 179 8.27 2.81 -5.69
CA ILE A 179 8.98 3.58 -6.72
C ILE A 179 7.99 4.53 -7.41
N ASN A 180 8.37 5.82 -7.50
CA ASN A 180 7.56 6.90 -8.07
C ASN A 180 6.14 7.03 -7.48
N SER A 181 5.92 6.57 -6.26
CA SER A 181 4.63 6.75 -5.57
C SER A 181 4.48 8.17 -5.01
N ASP A 182 3.24 8.65 -4.90
CA ASP A 182 2.94 9.96 -4.33
C ASP A 182 2.35 9.80 -2.92
N LEU A 183 3.17 10.08 -1.91
CA LEU A 183 2.88 10.07 -0.48
C LEU A 183 2.83 11.50 0.09
N THR A 184 2.53 12.51 -0.74
CA THR A 184 2.40 13.90 -0.29
C THR A 184 1.36 14.00 0.84
N ASP A 185 1.70 14.72 1.91
CA ASP A 185 0.89 14.88 3.13
C ASP A 185 0.49 13.54 3.82
N ALA A 186 1.24 12.45 3.60
CA ALA A 186 0.95 11.16 4.20
C ALA A 186 1.22 11.13 5.72
N TYR A 187 0.41 10.36 6.45
CA TYR A 187 0.55 10.16 7.89
C TYR A 187 1.20 8.81 8.19
N MET A 188 2.48 8.81 8.54
CA MET A 188 3.32 7.60 8.56
C MET A 188 4.15 7.46 9.85
N ASN A 189 3.73 8.06 10.96
CA ASN A 189 4.47 7.94 12.22
C ASN A 189 4.58 6.47 12.63
N ASN A 190 5.76 6.06 13.11
CA ASN A 190 6.08 4.68 13.49
C ASN A 190 5.94 3.62 12.37
N VAL A 191 5.91 4.03 11.11
CA VAL A 191 5.90 3.09 9.97
C VAL A 191 7.20 2.28 9.89
N LYS A 192 7.10 1.03 9.46
CA LYS A 192 8.27 0.17 9.16
C LYS A 192 8.49 0.12 7.65
N LEU A 193 9.65 0.59 7.20
CA LEU A 193 10.09 0.69 5.80
C LEU A 193 11.53 0.16 5.64
N ASN A 194 11.96 -0.77 6.49
CA ASN A 194 13.32 -1.31 6.39
C ASN A 194 13.48 -2.04 5.04
N ASN A 195 14.58 -1.76 4.35
CA ASN A 195 14.89 -2.25 2.99
C ASN A 195 13.81 -1.94 1.93
N ALA A 196 12.87 -1.02 2.18
CA ALA A 196 11.89 -0.62 1.18
C ALA A 196 12.57 0.19 0.06
N ASP A 197 12.01 0.12 -1.15
CA ASP A 197 12.46 0.92 -2.29
C ASP A 197 11.48 2.06 -2.55
N LEU A 198 11.87 3.28 -2.21
CA LEU A 198 11.14 4.52 -2.41
C LEU A 198 11.81 5.41 -3.47
N THR A 199 12.55 4.81 -4.42
CA THR A 199 13.23 5.57 -5.48
C THR A 199 12.25 6.50 -6.19
N GLY A 200 12.56 7.80 -6.25
CA GLY A 200 11.74 8.81 -6.91
C GLY A 200 10.37 9.08 -6.26
N ALA A 201 10.08 8.53 -5.08
CA ALA A 201 8.82 8.79 -4.39
C ALA A 201 8.72 10.25 -3.92
N ILE A 202 7.48 10.74 -3.81
CA ILE A 202 7.18 12.09 -3.33
C ILE A 202 6.61 11.99 -1.92
N LEU A 203 7.30 12.52 -0.93
CA LEU A 203 6.93 12.52 0.50
C LEU A 203 6.90 13.95 1.06
N VAL A 204 6.52 14.93 0.24
CA VAL A 204 6.43 16.33 0.66
C VAL A 204 5.45 16.46 1.82
N ASN A 205 5.87 17.14 2.89
CA ASN A 205 5.12 17.30 4.15
C ASN A 205 4.73 15.98 4.87
N ALA A 206 5.25 14.83 4.49
CA ALA A 206 4.88 13.57 5.12
C ALA A 206 5.32 13.52 6.59
N GLN A 207 4.50 12.90 7.44
CA GLN A 207 4.78 12.68 8.85
C GLN A 207 5.42 11.30 9.05
N LEU A 208 6.72 11.25 9.28
CA LEU A 208 7.54 10.05 9.39
C LEU A 208 8.27 9.99 10.75
N SER A 209 7.75 10.66 11.78
CA SER A 209 8.36 10.63 13.10
C SER A 209 8.49 9.18 13.59
N GLU A 210 9.67 8.84 14.12
CA GLU A 210 10.02 7.49 14.59
C GLU A 210 10.03 6.38 13.50
N ALA A 211 9.93 6.72 12.22
CA ALA A 211 9.92 5.75 11.12
C ALA A 211 11.19 4.88 11.08
N LYS A 212 11.04 3.62 10.67
CA LYS A 212 12.15 2.66 10.52
C LYS A 212 12.52 2.50 9.05
N LEU A 213 13.59 3.15 8.61
CA LEU A 213 14.05 3.25 7.22
C LEU A 213 15.45 2.63 7.04
N LYS A 214 15.84 1.67 7.89
CA LYS A 214 17.19 1.07 7.82
C LYS A 214 17.37 0.38 6.47
N ASN A 215 18.48 0.68 5.79
CA ASN A 215 18.82 0.20 4.45
C ASN A 215 17.77 0.53 3.37
N ALA A 216 16.85 1.47 3.60
CA ALA A 216 15.87 1.85 2.57
C ALA A 216 16.58 2.52 1.39
N ASN A 217 16.09 2.26 0.17
CA ASN A 217 16.50 3.00 -1.01
C ASN A 217 15.57 4.21 -1.16
N LEU A 218 16.10 5.40 -0.95
CA LEU A 218 15.44 6.71 -0.99
C LEU A 218 16.07 7.58 -2.09
N LYS A 219 16.68 6.97 -3.12
CA LYS A 219 17.35 7.70 -4.18
C LYS A 219 16.37 8.61 -4.91
N SER A 220 16.75 9.86 -5.13
CA SER A 220 15.93 10.88 -5.80
C SER A 220 14.56 11.12 -5.15
N VAL A 221 14.40 10.76 -3.87
CA VAL A 221 13.16 11.02 -3.12
C VAL A 221 12.98 12.51 -2.87
N ASN A 222 11.73 12.98 -2.87
CA ASN A 222 11.41 14.34 -2.42
C ASN A 222 10.81 14.30 -1.01
N LEU A 223 11.60 14.69 -0.01
CA LEU A 223 11.23 14.77 1.42
C LEU A 223 11.12 16.22 1.90
N ASN A 224 10.89 17.18 0.99
CA ASN A 224 10.80 18.58 1.38
C ASN A 224 9.73 18.78 2.45
N SER A 225 10.11 19.47 3.53
CA SER A 225 9.27 19.76 4.71
C SER A 225 8.72 18.53 5.45
N ALA A 226 9.22 17.33 5.17
CA ALA A 226 8.83 16.12 5.87
C ALA A 226 9.35 16.10 7.32
N GLN A 227 8.62 15.41 8.20
CA GLN A 227 8.99 15.23 9.61
C GLN A 227 9.60 13.85 9.81
N LEU A 228 10.92 13.76 10.03
CA LEU A 228 11.67 12.52 10.28
C LEU A 228 12.38 12.55 11.64
N ASP A 229 11.86 13.32 12.61
CA ASP A 229 12.43 13.32 13.95
C ASP A 229 12.41 11.91 14.54
N ASN A 230 13.50 11.53 15.20
CA ASN A 230 13.68 10.20 15.80
C ASN A 230 13.66 9.02 14.79
N ALA A 231 13.70 9.28 13.47
CA ALA A 231 13.70 8.25 12.45
C ALA A 231 15.05 7.48 12.41
N ASN A 232 14.99 6.21 12.01
CA ASN A 232 16.19 5.39 11.79
C ASN A 232 16.46 5.24 10.29
N LEU A 233 17.43 5.97 9.77
CA LEU A 233 17.88 6.01 8.38
C LEU A 233 19.25 5.33 8.19
N ARG A 234 19.67 4.46 9.12
CA ARG A 234 20.98 3.80 9.05
C ARG A 234 21.16 3.09 7.72
N ASN A 235 22.29 3.36 7.06
CA ASN A 235 22.66 2.82 5.75
C ASN A 235 21.61 3.06 4.63
N ALA A 236 20.67 3.98 4.80
CA ALA A 236 19.74 4.33 3.73
C ALA A 236 20.47 5.06 2.58
N ASP A 237 20.00 4.88 1.35
CA ASP A 237 20.53 5.60 0.19
C ASP A 237 19.62 6.78 -0.14
N LEU A 238 20.01 8.00 0.23
CA LEU A 238 19.33 9.25 -0.11
C LEU A 238 20.07 10.03 -1.21
N SER A 239 20.83 9.35 -2.07
CA SER A 239 21.52 10.01 -3.18
C SER A 239 20.51 10.80 -4.03
N ASP A 240 20.88 12.02 -4.42
CA ASP A 240 20.06 12.92 -5.24
C ASP A 240 18.70 13.32 -4.63
N ALA A 241 18.50 13.09 -3.32
CA ALA A 241 17.26 13.42 -2.64
C ALA A 241 17.12 14.93 -2.32
N CYS A 242 15.88 15.41 -2.28
CA CYS A 242 15.52 16.76 -1.84
C CYS A 242 15.02 16.71 -0.39
N LEU A 243 15.75 17.36 0.52
CA LEU A 243 15.50 17.37 1.97
C LEU A 243 15.40 18.83 2.48
N GLU A 244 14.86 19.74 1.67
CA GLU A 244 14.69 21.13 2.07
C GLU A 244 13.68 21.24 3.22
N LYS A 245 14.00 22.00 4.28
CA LYS A 245 13.15 22.20 5.48
C LYS A 245 12.77 20.90 6.20
N VAL A 246 13.48 19.81 5.95
CA VAL A 246 13.21 18.54 6.61
C VAL A 246 13.53 18.64 8.10
N ASN A 247 12.72 18.00 8.95
CA ASN A 247 13.04 17.82 10.35
C ASN A 247 13.71 16.45 10.56
N LEU A 248 14.99 16.44 10.89
CA LEU A 248 15.80 15.24 11.15
C LEU A 248 16.31 15.19 12.60
N GLN A 249 15.67 15.91 13.52
CA GLN A 249 16.11 15.96 14.92
C GLN A 249 16.18 14.57 15.54
N ASN A 250 17.28 14.26 16.25
CA ASN A 250 17.55 12.97 16.88
C ASN A 250 17.52 11.75 15.93
N SER A 251 17.49 11.97 14.62
CA SER A 251 17.45 10.87 13.66
C SER A 251 18.82 10.19 13.54
N ASN A 252 18.82 8.92 13.12
CA ASN A 252 20.04 8.16 12.93
C ASN A 252 20.34 7.96 11.44
N LEU A 253 21.29 8.72 10.89
CA LEU A 253 21.78 8.60 9.52
C LEU A 253 23.14 7.90 9.43
N GLU A 254 23.53 7.11 10.44
CA GLU A 254 24.83 6.42 10.43
C GLU A 254 24.99 5.57 9.17
N GLY A 255 26.08 5.80 8.43
CA GLY A 255 26.39 5.07 7.20
C GLY A 255 25.49 5.40 6.01
N ALA A 256 24.57 6.37 6.12
CA ALA A 256 23.69 6.76 5.02
C ALA A 256 24.49 7.31 3.84
N ILE A 257 23.98 7.09 2.62
CA ILE A 257 24.53 7.65 1.39
C ILE A 257 23.74 8.93 1.10
N LEU A 258 24.42 10.07 1.10
CA LEU A 258 23.83 11.41 0.98
C LEU A 258 24.44 12.18 -0.20
N HIS A 259 24.86 11.48 -1.25
CA HIS A 259 25.51 12.13 -2.39
C HIS A 259 24.54 13.08 -3.10
N ASN A 260 24.99 14.29 -3.41
CA ASN A 260 24.18 15.32 -4.09
C ASN A 260 22.85 15.67 -3.37
N THR A 261 22.69 15.34 -2.09
CA THR A 261 21.48 15.61 -1.32
C THR A 261 21.38 17.09 -0.96
N ASN A 262 20.19 17.68 -1.01
CA ASN A 262 19.94 19.07 -0.60
C ASN A 262 19.36 19.15 0.82
N PHE A 263 20.11 19.70 1.77
CA PHE A 263 19.72 19.93 3.17
C PHE A 263 19.42 21.41 3.50
N HIS A 264 19.06 22.23 2.51
CA HIS A 264 18.71 23.64 2.74
C HIS A 264 17.63 23.77 3.84
N GLN A 265 17.89 24.57 4.87
CA GLN A 265 16.99 24.78 6.01
C GLN A 265 16.60 23.51 6.80
N ALA A 266 17.36 22.43 6.68
CA ALA A 266 17.12 21.21 7.45
C ALA A 266 17.42 21.41 8.95
N ALA A 267 16.59 20.80 9.81
CA ALA A 267 16.83 20.74 11.25
C ALA A 267 17.53 19.43 11.62
N LEU A 268 18.81 19.50 12.02
CA LEU A 268 19.70 18.34 12.24
C LEU A 268 20.14 18.21 13.70
N ASN A 269 19.45 18.85 14.65
CA ASN A 269 19.81 18.80 16.07
C ASN A 269 19.91 17.34 16.55
N ASN A 270 21.08 16.95 17.07
CA ASN A 270 21.40 15.59 17.52
C ASN A 270 21.28 14.49 16.46
N ALA A 271 21.24 14.83 15.16
CA ALA A 271 21.24 13.83 14.10
C ALA A 271 22.59 13.11 14.06
N ASN A 272 22.58 11.77 14.04
CA ASN A 272 23.80 10.98 13.93
C ASN A 272 24.23 10.85 12.46
N LEU A 273 25.26 11.59 12.06
CA LEU A 273 25.85 11.56 10.72
C LEU A 273 27.17 10.76 10.65
N THR A 274 27.45 9.93 11.65
CA THR A 274 28.68 9.12 11.69
C THR A 274 28.80 8.24 10.44
N ASN A 275 29.93 8.30 9.75
CA ASN A 275 30.21 7.55 8.51
C ASN A 275 29.23 7.83 7.35
N ALA A 276 28.46 8.92 7.39
CA ALA A 276 27.59 9.30 6.28
C ALA A 276 28.44 9.72 5.08
N LYS A 277 28.04 9.30 3.88
CA LYS A 277 28.75 9.62 2.63
C LYS A 277 28.15 10.87 2.00
N VAL A 278 28.83 12.00 2.11
CA VAL A 278 28.25 13.34 1.85
C VAL A 278 28.83 14.07 0.65
N LYS A 279 29.45 13.36 -0.30
CA LYS A 279 30.02 13.98 -1.50
C LYS A 279 28.97 14.83 -2.24
N ASN A 280 29.25 16.11 -2.43
CA ASN A 280 28.38 17.13 -3.02
C ASN A 280 27.04 17.33 -2.29
N ALA A 281 26.87 16.83 -1.07
CA ALA A 281 25.71 17.16 -0.25
C ALA A 281 25.74 18.66 0.08
N ARG A 282 24.64 19.37 -0.14
CA ARG A 282 24.54 20.82 0.05
C ARG A 282 23.88 21.12 1.38
N PHE A 283 24.57 21.89 2.21
CA PHE A 283 24.11 22.36 3.51
C PHE A 283 24.08 23.88 3.50
N SER A 284 22.89 24.47 3.69
CA SER A 284 22.73 25.92 3.80
C SER A 284 21.58 26.25 4.73
N GLU A 285 21.71 27.29 5.54
CA GLU A 285 20.71 27.73 6.53
C GLU A 285 20.20 26.60 7.47
N ASN A 286 21.00 25.57 7.69
CA ASN A 286 20.66 24.41 8.51
C ASN A 286 20.89 24.70 10.00
N THR A 287 20.20 23.96 10.86
CA THR A 287 20.35 24.06 12.32
C THR A 287 20.85 22.76 12.92
N GLY A 288 21.56 22.84 14.05
CA GLY A 288 21.92 21.66 14.84
C GLY A 288 23.18 20.90 14.39
N ILE A 289 23.94 21.42 13.42
CA ILE A 289 25.28 20.93 13.09
C ILE A 289 26.32 21.67 13.96
N SER A 290 27.12 20.94 14.73
CA SER A 290 28.25 21.52 15.47
C SER A 290 29.42 21.82 14.54
N GLU A 291 30.32 22.72 14.94
CA GLU A 291 31.48 23.10 14.12
C GLU A 291 32.39 21.91 13.78
N ASP A 292 32.61 21.00 14.74
CA ASP A 292 33.41 19.78 14.52
C ASP A 292 32.79 18.87 13.44
N VAL A 293 31.46 18.70 13.49
CA VAL A 293 30.73 17.92 12.48
C VAL A 293 30.80 18.63 11.13
N LYS A 294 30.63 19.95 11.08
CA LYS A 294 30.76 20.75 9.85
C LYS A 294 32.13 20.58 9.20
N ILE A 295 33.22 20.66 9.97
CA ILE A 295 34.59 20.44 9.48
C ILE A 295 34.76 19.03 8.92
N TYR A 296 34.26 18.01 9.63
CA TYR A 296 34.28 16.63 9.16
C TYR A 296 33.54 16.47 7.82
N LEU A 297 32.30 16.96 7.73
CA LEU A 297 31.48 16.85 6.53
C LEU A 297 32.12 17.55 5.33
N LYS A 298 32.71 18.75 5.52
CA LYS A 298 33.46 19.46 4.46
C LYS A 298 34.62 18.61 3.93
N ARG A 299 35.38 17.92 4.80
CA ARG A 299 36.47 17.02 4.40
C ARG A 299 35.98 15.82 3.59
N GLU A 300 34.79 15.33 3.89
CA GLU A 300 34.11 14.24 3.15
C GLU A 300 33.43 14.72 1.86
N GLY A 301 33.58 16.00 1.49
CA GLY A 301 33.11 16.56 0.23
C GLY A 301 31.73 17.21 0.27
N ALA A 302 31.18 17.50 1.45
CA ALA A 302 29.98 18.32 1.60
C ALA A 302 30.27 19.79 1.23
N ILE A 303 29.25 20.46 0.70
CA ILE A 303 29.26 21.88 0.33
C ILE A 303 28.45 22.64 1.38
N PHE A 304 29.04 23.66 1.99
CA PHE A 304 28.33 24.59 2.87
C PHE A 304 28.27 25.97 2.19
N GLU A 305 27.07 26.54 2.04
CA GLU A 305 26.86 27.79 1.27
C GLU A 305 26.79 29.04 2.16
N ASP A 306 26.91 28.88 3.47
CA ASP A 306 26.87 29.97 4.46
C ASP A 306 28.25 30.63 4.67
N GLU A 307 29.01 30.89 3.58
CA GLU A 307 30.26 31.69 3.59
C GLU A 307 30.10 33.03 2.86
#